data_AF-A0A6P0M386-F1
#
_entry.id   AF-A0A6P0M386-F1
#
_cell.length_a   1.000
_cell.length_b   1.000
_cell.length_c   1.000
_cell.angle_alpha   90.00
_cell.angle_beta   90.00
_cell.angle_gamma   90.00
#
_symmetry.space_group_name_H-M   'P 1'
#
loop_
_entity.id
_entity.type
_entity.pdbx_description
1 polymer ?
#
loop_
_entity_poly.entity_id
_entity_poly.type
_entity_poly.pdbx_seq_one_letter_code
_entity_poly.pdbx_strand_id
1 'polypeptide(L)'
;MELHAYTRTIYDLFSVNKKYIVPRFQREYSWSTEEVNELWEDIIFNIEIKDNNEFHHEEHFIGALVLVGEDKSQELKIVDGQQRLTTLTIFLSALCQHFMEIGNQILAQGIYNKFVADTDSDGEFYFKLQNESPKPFKPGFNTLIKIKINPIQKKKNTFEKL
;
A
#
# COMPACT_ATOMS: atom_id res chain seq x y z
N MET A 1 12.08 -17.29 -19.71
CA MET A 1 11.20 -16.41 -18.90
C MET A 1 9.90 -17.16 -18.77
N GLU A 2 9.62 -17.66 -17.57
CA GLU A 2 8.35 -18.34 -17.28
C GLU A 2 7.35 -17.29 -16.79
N LEU A 3 6.10 -17.40 -17.23
CA LEU A 3 5.02 -16.49 -16.85
C LEU A 3 4.09 -17.23 -15.89
N HIS A 4 3.90 -16.66 -14.71
CA HIS A 4 2.92 -17.13 -13.74
C HIS A 4 1.84 -16.08 -13.53
N ALA A 5 0.57 -16.49 -13.52
CA ALA A 5 -0.56 -15.62 -13.30
C ALA A 5 -1.42 -16.17 -12.16
N TYR A 6 -1.73 -15.31 -11.19
CA TYR A 6 -2.50 -15.66 -10.01
C TYR A 6 -3.51 -14.56 -9.70
N THR A 7 -4.74 -14.93 -9.38
CA THR A 7 -5.69 -13.99 -8.76
C THR A 7 -5.27 -13.74 -7.32
N ARG A 8 -5.19 -12.47 -6.94
CA ARG A 8 -4.81 -12.01 -5.60
C ARG A 8 -5.71 -10.87 -5.19
N THR A 9 -6.13 -10.87 -3.93
CA THR A 9 -6.81 -9.70 -3.35
C THR A 9 -5.79 -8.60 -3.06
N ILE A 10 -6.26 -7.36 -2.86
CA ILE A 10 -5.41 -6.27 -2.35
C ILE A 10 -4.84 -6.63 -0.97
N TYR A 11 -5.61 -7.36 -0.16
CA TYR A 11 -5.11 -7.91 1.09
C TYR A 11 -3.89 -8.80 0.87
N ASP A 12 -3.98 -9.80 -0.02
CA ASP A 12 -2.87 -10.71 -0.29
C ASP A 12 -1.68 -9.98 -0.89
N LEU A 13 -1.92 -9.04 -1.79
CA LEU A 13 -0.84 -8.30 -2.46
C LEU A 13 0.02 -7.54 -1.46
N PHE A 14 -0.58 -6.79 -0.54
CA PHE A 14 0.17 -5.94 0.39
C PHE A 14 0.58 -6.66 1.69
N SER A 15 -0.14 -7.71 2.11
CA SER A 15 0.14 -8.43 3.36
C SER A 15 1.42 -9.26 3.32
N VAL A 16 1.91 -9.64 2.14
CA VAL A 16 3.20 -10.33 2.01
C VAL A 16 4.34 -9.34 2.31
N ASN A 17 5.40 -9.84 2.94
CA ASN A 17 6.65 -9.11 3.17
C ASN A 17 7.40 -8.93 1.85
N LYS A 18 6.87 -8.08 0.95
CA LYS A 18 7.44 -7.70 -0.35
C LYS A 18 7.53 -6.19 -0.46
N LYS A 19 8.55 -5.73 -1.19
CA LYS A 19 8.77 -4.36 -1.65
C LYS A 19 8.46 -4.31 -3.14
N TYR A 20 7.47 -3.49 -3.51
CA TYR A 20 7.10 -3.22 -4.89
C TYR A 20 7.90 -2.03 -5.39
N ILE A 21 8.78 -2.28 -6.34
CA ILE A 21 9.75 -1.33 -6.84
C ILE A 21 9.28 -0.78 -8.18
N VAL A 22 9.05 0.53 -8.25
CA VAL A 22 8.84 1.28 -9.49
C VAL A 22 10.21 1.52 -10.15
N PRO A 23 10.52 0.88 -11.29
CA PRO A 23 11.81 1.04 -11.93
C PRO A 23 12.03 2.42 -12.53
N ARG A 24 13.29 2.83 -12.71
CA ARG A 24 13.63 4.19 -13.21
C ARG A 24 13.08 4.52 -14.59
N PHE A 25 12.89 3.52 -15.43
CA PHE A 25 12.41 3.69 -16.81
C PHE A 25 10.88 3.83 -16.89
N GLN A 26 10.16 3.64 -15.78
CA GLN A 26 8.72 3.84 -15.75
C GLN A 26 8.35 5.32 -15.77
N ARG A 27 7.16 5.61 -16.29
CA ARG A 27 6.59 6.96 -16.30
C ARG A 27 6.26 7.44 -14.89
N GLU A 28 6.29 8.75 -14.70
CA GLU A 28 5.83 9.37 -13.46
C GLU A 28 4.32 9.12 -13.24
N TYR A 29 3.85 9.29 -12.01
CA TYR A 29 2.42 9.23 -11.73
C TYR A 29 1.70 10.32 -12.53
N SER A 30 0.66 9.94 -13.28
CA SER A 30 -0.02 10.84 -14.21
C SER A 30 -1.52 10.65 -14.26
N TRP A 31 -2.11 9.87 -13.36
CA TRP A 31 -3.55 9.74 -13.31
C TRP A 31 -4.20 11.07 -12.92
N SER A 32 -5.21 11.46 -13.68
CA SER A 32 -6.02 12.64 -13.39
C SER A 32 -7.12 12.30 -12.39
N THR A 33 -7.87 13.32 -11.97
CA THR A 33 -9.00 13.13 -11.05
C THR A 33 -10.08 12.21 -11.65
N GLU A 34 -10.26 12.25 -12.97
CA GLU A 34 -11.18 11.36 -13.68
C GLU A 34 -10.81 9.89 -13.49
N GLU A 35 -9.56 9.51 -13.78
CA GLU A 35 -9.08 8.12 -13.62
C GLU A 35 -9.08 7.66 -12.15
N VAL A 36 -8.79 8.58 -11.22
CA VAL A 36 -8.86 8.31 -9.78
C VAL A 36 -10.32 8.07 -9.34
N ASN A 37 -11.26 8.85 -9.86
CA ASN A 37 -12.68 8.70 -9.56
C ASN A 37 -13.25 7.41 -10.14
N GLU A 38 -12.88 7.02 -11.36
CA GLU A 38 -13.30 5.74 -11.94
C GLU A 38 -12.88 4.56 -11.03
N LEU A 39 -11.61 4.53 -10.60
CA LEU A 39 -11.15 3.49 -9.66
C LEU A 39 -11.90 3.55 -8.32
N TRP A 40 -12.20 4.75 -7.83
CA TRP A 40 -12.93 4.94 -6.58
C TRP A 40 -14.37 4.42 -6.69
N GLU A 41 -15.07 4.76 -7.78
CA GLU A 41 -16.43 4.30 -8.07
C GLU A 41 -16.47 2.78 -8.19
N ASP A 42 -15.51 2.17 -8.91
CA ASP A 42 -15.38 0.72 -9.00
C ASP A 42 -15.25 0.07 -7.60
N ILE A 43 -14.48 0.66 -6.69
CA ILE A 43 -14.32 0.12 -5.34
C ILE A 43 -15.63 0.24 -4.54
N ILE A 44 -16.25 1.42 -4.53
CA ILE A 44 -17.42 1.70 -3.69
C ILE A 44 -18.67 1.00 -4.20
N PHE A 45 -18.85 0.87 -5.53
CA PHE A 45 -20.01 0.19 -6.12
C PHE A 45 -20.12 -1.28 -5.68
N ASN A 46 -18.99 -1.91 -5.38
CA ASN A 46 -18.93 -3.31 -4.94
C ASN A 46 -18.93 -3.46 -3.40
N ILE A 47 -19.22 -2.39 -2.65
CA ILE A 47 -19.31 -2.38 -1.19
C ILE A 47 -20.69 -1.89 -0.77
N GLU A 48 -21.41 -2.72 -0.02
CA GLU A 48 -22.74 -2.40 0.51
C GLU A 48 -22.77 -2.59 2.04
N ILE A 49 -23.36 -1.63 2.76
CA ILE A 49 -23.74 -1.79 4.17
C ILE A 49 -25.26 -1.84 4.22
N LYS A 50 -25.81 -3.00 4.60
CA LYS A 50 -27.26 -3.21 4.70
C LYS A 50 -27.84 -2.54 5.94
N ASP A 51 -29.15 -2.36 5.97
CA ASP A 51 -29.89 -1.73 7.09
C ASP A 51 -29.65 -2.36 8.46
N ASN A 52 -29.23 -3.64 8.49
CA ASN A 52 -28.86 -4.38 9.70
C ASN A 52 -27.37 -4.25 10.09
N ASN A 53 -26.63 -3.30 9.51
CA ASN A 53 -25.18 -3.13 9.65
C ASN A 53 -24.34 -4.31 9.13
N GLU A 54 -24.89 -5.19 8.29
CA GLU A 54 -24.08 -6.21 7.63
C GLU A 54 -23.28 -5.61 6.48
N PHE A 55 -21.97 -5.90 6.47
CA PHE A 55 -21.07 -5.55 5.38
C PHE A 55 -21.10 -6.64 4.31
N HIS A 56 -21.53 -6.28 3.10
CA HIS A 56 -21.54 -7.13 1.92
C HIS A 56 -20.58 -6.55 0.89
N HIS A 57 -19.82 -7.42 0.22
CA HIS A 57 -18.94 -7.03 -0.87
C HIS A 57 -18.92 -8.11 -1.95
N GLU A 58 -18.76 -7.68 -3.20
CA GLU A 58 -18.58 -8.58 -4.34
C GLU A 58 -17.12 -8.56 -4.81
N GLU A 59 -16.64 -9.68 -5.34
CA GLU A 59 -15.31 -9.72 -5.96
C GLU A 59 -15.32 -8.94 -7.27
N HIS A 60 -14.48 -7.90 -7.35
CA HIS A 60 -14.34 -7.09 -8.54
C HIS A 60 -12.92 -7.11 -9.08
N PHE A 61 -12.79 -7.33 -10.39
CA PHE A 61 -11.51 -7.29 -11.06
C PHE A 61 -11.12 -5.86 -11.42
N ILE A 62 -10.35 -5.22 -10.53
CA ILE A 62 -9.81 -3.87 -10.76
C ILE A 62 -8.67 -3.83 -11.79
N GLY A 63 -8.23 -4.97 -12.32
CA GLY A 63 -7.24 -5.09 -13.40
C GLY A 63 -5.94 -5.83 -13.03
N ALA A 64 -5.09 -6.07 -14.03
CA ALA A 64 -3.83 -6.81 -13.87
C ALA A 64 -2.69 -5.94 -13.30
N LEU A 65 -1.77 -6.59 -12.57
CA LEU A 65 -0.50 -6.04 -12.11
C LEU A 65 0.63 -6.95 -12.64
N VAL A 66 1.55 -6.39 -13.42
CA VAL A 66 2.65 -7.16 -14.01
C VAL A 66 3.92 -6.89 -13.22
N LEU A 67 4.49 -7.96 -12.66
CA LEU A 67 5.66 -7.91 -11.80
C LEU A 67 6.79 -8.75 -12.38
N VAL A 68 8.03 -8.30 -12.17
CA VAL A 68 9.25 -9.03 -12.51
C VAL A 68 10.11 -9.18 -11.26
N GLY A 69 10.46 -10.42 -10.95
CA GLY A 69 11.32 -10.78 -9.84
C GLY A 69 11.21 -12.27 -9.57
N GLU A 70 12.09 -12.79 -8.72
CA GLU A 70 12.01 -14.17 -8.27
C GLU A 70 10.94 -14.29 -7.16
N ASP A 71 10.18 -15.38 -7.12
CA ASP A 71 9.14 -15.59 -6.09
C ASP A 71 9.69 -15.50 -4.66
N LYS A 72 10.96 -15.88 -4.46
CA LYS A 72 11.65 -15.81 -3.17
C LYS A 72 12.19 -14.41 -2.86
N SER A 73 12.34 -13.54 -3.85
CA SER A 73 12.85 -12.19 -3.68
C SER A 73 11.91 -11.35 -2.84
N GLN A 74 12.44 -10.62 -1.86
CA GLN A 74 11.67 -9.60 -1.13
C GLN A 74 11.30 -8.42 -2.02
N GLU A 75 11.98 -8.22 -3.15
CA GLU A 75 11.75 -7.12 -4.08
C GLU A 75 11.13 -7.61 -5.39
N LEU A 76 10.04 -6.96 -5.82
CA LEU A 76 9.37 -7.21 -7.09
C LEU A 76 9.28 -5.90 -7.87
N LYS A 77 9.73 -5.90 -9.12
CA LYS A 77 9.71 -4.72 -9.98
C LYS A 77 8.39 -4.62 -10.73
N ILE A 78 7.78 -3.44 -10.71
CA ILE A 78 6.51 -3.19 -11.41
C ILE A 78 6.81 -2.88 -12.88
N VAL A 79 6.23 -3.67 -13.77
CA VAL A 79 6.28 -3.46 -15.22
C VAL A 79 5.01 -2.79 -15.73
N ASP A 80 3.86 -3.16 -15.17
CA ASP A 80 2.56 -2.55 -15.48
C ASP A 80 1.66 -2.55 -14.24
N GLY A 81 0.66 -1.66 -14.21
CA GLY A 81 -0.24 -1.45 -13.08
C GLY A 81 0.28 -0.46 -12.02
N GLN A 82 1.38 0.25 -12.28
CA GLN A 82 1.98 1.22 -11.37
C GLN A 82 1.01 2.31 -10.90
N GLN A 83 0.28 2.93 -11.83
CA GLN A 83 -0.62 4.05 -11.52
C GLN A 83 -1.71 3.59 -10.56
N ARG A 84 -2.34 2.46 -10.85
CA ARG A 84 -3.36 1.85 -10.00
C ARG A 84 -2.81 1.50 -8.61
N LEU A 85 -1.66 0.83 -8.54
CA LEU A 85 -1.06 0.47 -7.26
C LEU A 85 -0.72 1.73 -6.43
N THR A 86 -0.20 2.76 -7.08
CA THR A 86 0.09 4.06 -6.44
C THR A 86 -1.18 4.70 -5.90
N THR A 87 -2.26 4.76 -6.69
CA THR A 87 -3.56 5.32 -6.27
C THR A 87 -4.15 4.55 -5.09
N LEU A 88 -4.10 3.21 -5.10
CA LEU A 88 -4.55 2.40 -3.98
C LEU A 88 -3.74 2.68 -2.70
N THR A 89 -2.40 2.81 -2.80
CA THR A 89 -1.56 3.21 -1.67
C THR A 89 -1.92 4.60 -1.14
N ILE A 90 -2.30 5.54 -2.01
CA ILE A 90 -2.78 6.87 -1.62
C ILE A 90 -4.10 6.76 -0.85
N PHE A 91 -5.08 6.01 -1.37
CA PHE A 91 -6.36 5.78 -0.67
C PHE A 91 -6.16 5.17 0.71
N LEU A 92 -5.31 4.14 0.83
CA LEU A 92 -4.99 3.50 2.10
C LEU A 92 -4.30 4.48 3.07
N SER A 93 -3.43 5.35 2.58
CA SER A 93 -2.76 6.37 3.39
C SER A 93 -3.76 7.43 3.90
N ALA A 94 -4.67 7.89 3.03
CA ALA A 94 -5.74 8.81 3.41
C ALA A 94 -6.69 8.19 4.45
N LEU A 95 -7.01 6.90 4.29
CA LEU A 95 -7.82 6.14 5.26
C LEU A 95 -7.12 6.04 6.62
N CYS A 96 -5.80 5.78 6.64
CA CYS A 96 -5.01 5.80 7.88
C CYS A 96 -5.09 7.16 8.57
N GLN A 97 -4.91 8.24 7.82
CA GLN A 97 -4.99 9.60 8.34
C GLN A 97 -6.38 9.87 8.94
N HIS A 98 -7.44 9.51 8.23
CA HIS A 98 -8.80 9.70 8.72
C HIS A 98 -9.06 8.95 10.04
N PHE A 99 -8.57 7.70 10.16
CA PHE A 99 -8.68 6.95 11.41
C PHE A 99 -7.91 7.60 12.57
N MET A 100 -6.76 8.23 12.30
CA MET A 100 -6.03 9.00 13.31
C MET A 100 -6.84 10.23 13.78
N GLU A 101 -7.49 10.93 12.86
CA GLU A 101 -8.29 12.13 13.14
C GLU A 101 -9.50 11.82 14.03
N ILE A 102 -10.17 10.68 13.81
CA ILE A 102 -11.30 10.24 14.64
C ILE A 102 -10.87 9.49 15.92
N GLY A 103 -9.57 9.46 16.22
CA GLY A 103 -9.02 8.85 17.45
C GLY A 103 -8.85 7.34 17.42
N ASN A 104 -9.09 6.67 16.29
CA ASN A 104 -8.91 5.22 16.14
C ASN A 104 -7.47 4.85 15.74
N GLN A 105 -6.54 5.11 16.65
CA GLN A 105 -5.10 4.94 16.41
C GLN A 105 -4.69 3.49 16.16
N ILE A 106 -5.35 2.53 16.82
CA ILE A 106 -5.05 1.10 16.66
C ILE A 106 -5.34 0.66 15.22
N LEU A 107 -6.51 1.04 14.69
CA LEU A 107 -6.89 0.69 13.32
C LEU A 107 -6.01 1.41 12.30
N ALA A 108 -5.74 2.71 12.50
CA ALA A 108 -4.83 3.47 11.65
C ALA A 108 -3.44 2.80 11.55
N GLN A 109 -2.86 2.42 12.69
CA GLN A 109 -1.55 1.76 12.73
C GLN A 109 -1.60 0.36 12.09
N GLY A 110 -2.70 -0.38 12.29
CA GLY A 110 -2.91 -1.69 11.68
C GLY A 110 -2.93 -1.62 10.15
N ILE A 111 -3.63 -0.64 9.58
CA ILE A 111 -3.67 -0.40 8.14
C ILE A 111 -2.30 0.06 7.64
N TYR A 112 -1.68 1.01 8.33
CA TYR A 112 -0.37 1.53 7.94
C TYR A 112 0.69 0.43 7.85
N ASN A 113 0.83 -0.38 8.91
CA ASN A 113 1.81 -1.47 8.98
C ASN A 113 1.53 -2.60 7.98
N LYS A 114 0.25 -2.82 7.66
CA LYS A 114 -0.14 -3.90 6.75
C LYS A 114 -0.06 -3.50 5.29
N PHE A 115 -0.29 -2.23 4.96
CA PHE A 115 -0.49 -1.81 3.56
C PHE A 115 0.46 -0.72 3.05
N VAL A 116 1.02 0.11 3.93
CA VAL A 116 1.80 1.28 3.51
C VAL A 116 3.29 1.07 3.74
N ALA A 117 3.67 0.66 4.94
CA ALA A 117 5.05 0.46 5.32
C ALA A 117 5.18 -0.69 6.32
N ASP A 118 6.36 -1.26 6.44
CA ASP A 118 6.64 -2.32 7.39
C ASP A 118 8.09 -2.21 7.87
N THR A 119 8.50 -3.12 8.75
CA THR A 119 9.88 -3.27 9.20
C THR A 119 10.34 -4.68 8.82
N ASP A 120 11.49 -4.78 8.17
CA ASP A 120 12.02 -6.09 7.79
C ASP A 120 12.63 -6.84 8.99
N SER A 121 13.15 -8.04 8.73
CA SER A 121 13.73 -8.90 9.76
C SER A 121 14.96 -8.30 10.45
N ASP A 122 15.62 -7.34 9.81
CA ASP A 122 16.79 -6.66 10.35
C ASP A 122 16.40 -5.43 11.20
N GLY A 123 15.10 -5.11 11.25
CA GLY A 123 14.60 -3.94 11.97
C GLY A 123 14.59 -2.67 11.12
N GLU A 124 14.86 -2.76 9.82
CA GLU A 124 14.91 -1.62 8.92
C GLU A 124 13.51 -1.27 8.40
N PHE A 125 13.16 0.00 8.54
CA PHE A 125 11.87 0.52 8.07
C PHE A 125 11.86 0.64 6.56
N TYR A 126 10.77 0.22 5.93
CA TYR A 126 10.62 0.33 4.49
C TYR A 126 9.17 0.60 4.08
N PHE A 127 8.98 1.39 3.02
CA PHE A 127 7.67 1.52 2.35
C PHE A 127 7.44 0.33 1.44
N LYS A 128 6.21 -0.21 1.40
CA LYS A 128 5.87 -1.33 0.52
C LYS A 128 5.89 -0.95 -0.96
N LEU A 129 5.68 0.32 -1.30
CA LEU A 129 5.86 0.87 -2.65
C LEU A 129 7.04 1.84 -2.68
N GLN A 130 8.03 1.59 -3.51
CA GLN A 130 9.28 2.37 -3.59
C GLN A 130 9.63 2.73 -5.04
N ASN A 131 10.46 3.76 -5.22
CA ASN A 131 10.97 4.16 -6.53
C ASN A 131 12.50 3.97 -6.57
N GLU A 132 13.03 3.38 -7.64
CA GLU A 132 14.49 3.25 -7.86
C GLU A 132 15.18 4.61 -8.13
N SER A 133 14.41 5.62 -8.51
CA SER A 133 14.91 6.98 -8.69
C SER A 133 14.88 7.74 -7.35
N PRO A 134 15.98 8.41 -6.97
CA PRO A 134 16.02 9.26 -5.77
C PRO A 134 15.18 10.55 -5.91
N LYS A 135 14.53 10.77 -7.07
CA LYS A 135 13.58 11.87 -7.23
C LYS A 135 12.33 11.50 -6.42
N PRO A 136 12.00 12.25 -5.35
CA PRO A 136 10.75 12.02 -4.64
C PRO A 136 9.59 12.16 -5.62
N PHE A 137 8.52 11.37 -5.43
CA PHE A 137 7.22 11.67 -6.01
C PHE A 137 6.94 13.17 -5.80
N LYS A 138 7.01 13.98 -6.86
CA LYS A 138 6.70 15.42 -6.78
C LYS A 138 5.22 15.61 -6.45
N PRO A 139 4.88 16.74 -5.81
CA PRO A 139 4.55 16.87 -4.41
C PRO A 139 3.12 16.38 -4.09
N GLY A 140 3.01 15.28 -3.35
CA GLY A 140 1.75 14.82 -2.75
C GLY A 140 2.00 13.63 -1.82
N PHE A 141 2.83 12.69 -2.28
CA PHE A 141 3.14 11.46 -1.53
C PHE A 141 3.90 11.74 -0.21
N ASN A 142 4.96 12.56 -0.26
CA ASN A 142 5.72 12.94 0.93
C ASN A 142 5.01 13.97 1.82
N THR A 143 4.01 14.70 1.31
CA THR A 143 3.25 15.68 2.10
C THR A 143 2.12 15.00 2.88
N LEU A 144 1.47 13.99 2.29
CA LEU A 144 0.46 13.16 2.95
C LEU A 144 1.10 12.26 4.02
N ILE A 145 2.29 11.69 3.77
CA ILE A 145 2.99 10.83 4.74
C ILE A 145 3.67 11.63 5.87
N LYS A 146 3.85 12.95 5.74
CA LYS A 146 4.40 13.81 6.80
C LYS A 146 3.44 14.06 7.97
N ILE A 147 2.22 13.54 7.91
CA ILE A 147 1.26 13.65 9.00
C ILE A 147 1.62 12.63 10.08
N LYS A 148 2.55 13.04 10.96
CA LYS A 148 2.75 12.62 12.36
C LYS A 148 2.44 11.16 12.75
N ILE A 149 2.68 10.17 11.90
CA ILE A 149 2.86 8.80 12.37
C ILE A 149 4.33 8.71 12.80
N ASN A 150 4.62 9.17 14.02
CA ASN A 150 5.83 8.70 14.69
C ASN A 150 5.59 7.21 14.91
N PRO A 151 6.34 6.29 14.26
CA PRO A 151 6.33 4.91 14.71
C PRO A 151 6.68 4.95 16.19
N ILE A 152 5.77 4.44 17.04
CA ILE A 152 6.05 4.29 18.46
C ILE A 152 7.32 3.46 18.50
N GLN A 153 8.44 4.09 18.85
CA GLN A 153 9.70 3.40 19.08
C GLN A 153 9.36 2.29 20.06
N LYS A 154 9.39 1.03 19.62
CA LYS A 154 9.40 -0.10 20.54
C LYS A 154 10.54 0.21 21.50
N LYS A 155 10.23 0.51 22.76
CA LYS A 155 11.22 0.58 23.82
C LYS A 155 12.07 -0.67 23.66
N LYS A 156 13.37 -0.50 23.39
CA LYS A 156 14.37 -1.55 23.63
C LYS A 156 14.16 -1.96 25.07
N ASN A 157 13.40 -3.03 25.31
CA ASN A 157 13.44 -3.69 26.59
C ASN A 157 14.82 -4.33 26.64
N THR A 158 15.64 -3.74 27.49
CA THR A 158 16.96 -4.18 27.90
C THR A 158 16.84 -5.63 28.38
N PHE A 159 17.16 -6.58 27.52
CA PHE A 159 17.65 -7.90 27.94
C PHE A 159 19.17 -7.85 27.91
N GLU A 160 19.74 -7.00 28.76
CA GLU A 160 21.10 -7.20 29.26
C GLU A 160 20.99 -7.44 30.77
N LYS A 161 21.59 -8.55 31.19
CA LYS A 161 21.67 -9.11 32.54
C LYS A 161 20.47 -9.97 32.96
N LEU A 162 20.54 -11.25 32.57
CA LEU A 162 20.69 -12.36 33.52
C LEU A 162 21.70 -13.36 32.95
#